data_AF-A0A2V6EJH2-F1
#
_entry.id   AF-A0A2V6EJH2-F1
#
_cell.length_a   1.000
_cell.length_b   1.000
_cell.length_c   1.000
_cell.angle_alpha   90.00
_cell.angle_beta   90.00
_cell.angle_gamma   90.00
#
_symmetry.space_group_name_H-M   'P 1'
#
loop_
_entity.id
_entity.type
_entity.pdbx_description
1 polymer ?
#
loop_
_entity_poly.entity_id
_entity_poly.type
_entity_poly.pdbx_seq_one_letter_code
_entity_poly.pdbx_strand_id
1 'polypeptide(L)'
;MLRGASEDRQSTCGFYCAVKPYIIFNPRAGSVTNREKVLSQLTQLSPLALRITRKAGDAEKWARSAVRTKCDYIVVAGGDGTLNGVVN
;
A
#
# COMPACT_ATOMS: atom_id res chain seq x y z
N MET A 1 43.15 28.32 21.33
CA MET A 1 42.20 27.72 22.29
C MET A 1 40.88 27.49 21.56
N LEU A 2 40.65 26.27 21.05
CA LEU A 2 39.70 25.25 21.57
C LEU A 2 38.23 25.68 21.29
N ARG A 3 37.33 24.95 20.63
CA ARG A 3 37.18 23.59 20.05
C ARG A 3 35.96 23.68 19.07
N GLY A 4 35.93 22.96 17.94
CA GLY A 4 35.25 21.65 17.80
C GLY A 4 33.76 21.85 17.47
N ALA A 5 33.31 21.60 16.24
CA ALA A 5 32.88 20.28 15.74
C ALA A 5 31.67 19.68 16.50
N SER A 6 30.75 19.12 15.71
CA SER A 6 29.66 18.19 16.03
C SER A 6 28.36 18.75 16.62
N GLU A 7 27.36 18.91 15.76
CA GLU A 7 26.05 18.29 15.99
C GLU A 7 25.78 17.23 14.91
N ASP A 8 26.70 16.26 14.82
CA ASP A 8 26.35 14.91 14.41
C ASP A 8 25.56 14.29 15.57
N ARG A 9 24.23 14.41 15.54
CA ARG A 9 23.36 13.45 16.23
C ARG A 9 23.08 12.30 15.28
N GLN A 10 24.02 11.36 15.31
CA GLN A 10 23.95 10.00 14.77
C GLN A 10 22.51 9.46 14.82
N SER A 11 21.94 9.12 13.66
CA SER A 11 22.14 7.80 13.08
C SER A 11 21.91 6.71 14.13
N THR A 12 20.63 6.39 14.37
CA THR A 12 20.24 5.13 14.99
C THR A 12 19.10 4.50 14.19
N CYS A 13 19.45 3.37 13.58
CA CYS A 13 18.58 2.21 13.37
C CYS A 13 17.56 2.24 12.21
N GLY A 14 18.07 1.86 11.04
CA GLY A 14 17.31 1.20 9.98
C GLY A 14 17.09 2.07 8.75
N PHE A 15 17.57 1.61 7.59
CA PHE A 15 16.98 1.97 6.29
C PHE A 15 15.51 1.50 6.29
N TYR A 16 14.62 2.18 7.00
CA TYR A 16 13.19 2.08 6.71
C TYR A 16 12.97 2.92 5.45
N CYS A 17 13.44 2.40 4.32
CA CYS A 17 12.88 2.80 3.03
C CYS A 17 11.38 2.69 3.20
N ALA A 18 10.67 3.83 3.16
CA ALA A 18 9.23 3.83 3.28
C ALA A 18 8.67 2.85 2.24
N VAL A 19 8.27 1.68 2.72
CA VAL A 19 7.84 0.59 1.85
C VAL A 19 6.59 1.07 1.13
N LYS A 20 6.61 1.01 -0.21
CA LYS A 20 5.50 1.56 -1.01
C LYS A 20 4.50 0.44 -1.27
N PRO A 21 3.30 0.50 -0.69
CA PRO A 21 2.34 -0.59 -0.82
C PRO A 21 1.82 -0.71 -2.25
N TYR A 22 1.50 -1.93 -2.67
CA TYR A 22 0.58 -2.16 -3.78
C TYR A 22 -0.83 -2.29 -3.21
N ILE A 23 -1.71 -1.33 -3.49
CA ILE A 23 -3.05 -1.29 -2.92
C ILE A 23 -4.06 -1.83 -3.94
N ILE A 24 -4.88 -2.79 -3.50
CA ILE A 24 -6.04 -3.28 -4.25
C ILE A 24 -7.29 -2.89 -3.47
N PHE A 25 -8.11 -2.02 -4.06
CA PHE A 25 -9.31 -1.47 -3.44
C PHE A 25 -10.56 -1.99 -4.13
N ASN A 26 -11.48 -2.58 -3.36
CA ASN A 26 -12.82 -2.93 -3.81
C ASN A 26 -13.84 -1.89 -3.30
N PRO A 27 -14.33 -0.98 -4.17
CA PRO A 27 -15.26 0.07 -3.75
C PRO A 27 -16.67 -0.45 -3.45
N ARG A 28 -16.94 -1.74 -3.70
CA ARG A 28 -18.20 -2.42 -3.40
C ARG A 28 -18.12 -3.30 -2.15
N ALA A 29 -16.93 -3.46 -1.56
CA ALA A 29 -16.76 -4.28 -0.37
C ALA A 29 -17.20 -3.53 0.89
N GLY A 30 -17.98 -4.22 1.73
CA GLY A 30 -18.34 -3.76 3.06
C GLY A 30 -19.09 -2.42 3.10
N SER A 31 -19.20 -1.88 4.31
CA SER A 31 -19.92 -0.66 4.70
C SER A 31 -19.33 0.64 4.16
N VAL A 32 -18.63 0.62 3.02
CA VAL A 32 -18.02 1.80 2.41
C VAL A 32 -19.13 2.76 1.97
N THR A 33 -19.42 3.73 2.82
CA THR A 33 -20.42 4.78 2.59
C THR A 33 -19.87 5.91 1.73
N ASN A 34 -18.57 6.20 1.84
CA ASN A 34 -17.90 7.25 1.07
C ASN A 34 -16.63 6.74 0.39
N ARG A 35 -16.77 6.36 -0.89
CA ARG A 35 -15.70 5.79 -1.71
C ARG A 35 -14.59 6.79 -2.01
N GLU A 36 -14.95 8.05 -2.24
CA GLU A 36 -14.00 9.11 -2.60
C GLU A 36 -13.09 9.44 -1.43
N LYS A 37 -13.65 9.49 -0.20
CA LYS A 37 -12.87 9.67 1.02
C LYS A 37 -11.84 8.57 1.20
N VAL A 38 -12.26 7.30 1.07
CA VAL A 38 -11.35 6.15 1.17
C VAL A 38 -10.28 6.22 0.08
N LEU A 39 -10.66 6.52 -1.16
CA LEU A 39 -9.70 6.64 -2.27
C LEU A 39 -8.66 7.75 -2.02
N SER A 40 -9.09 8.90 -1.50
CA SER A 40 -8.20 10.00 -1.11
C SER A 40 -7.20 9.56 -0.04
N GLN A 41 -7.68 8.91 1.02
CA GLN A 41 -6.84 8.37 2.09
C GLN A 41 -5.84 7.33 1.58
N LEU A 42 -6.28 6.41 0.71
CA LEU A 42 -5.38 5.40 0.11
C LEU A 42 -4.33 6.04 -0.82
N THR A 43 -4.67 7.13 -1.49
CA THR A 43 -3.72 7.86 -2.36
C THR A 43 -2.65 8.58 -1.53
N GLN A 44 -3.00 9.10 -0.36
CA GLN A 44 -2.05 9.76 0.56
C GLN A 44 -0.93 8.82 1.05
N LEU A 45 -1.14 7.50 1.01
CA LEU A 45 -0.12 6.50 1.34
C LEU A 45 1.02 6.43 0.32
N SER A 46 0.97 7.21 -0.76
CA SER A 46 1.95 7.20 -1.85
C SER A 46 2.28 5.78 -2.34
N PRO A 47 1.24 4.97 -2.66
CA PRO A 47 1.41 3.57 -3.04
C PRO A 47 2.22 3.43 -4.32
N LEU A 48 2.91 2.29 -4.46
CA LEU A 48 3.55 1.90 -5.72
C LEU A 48 2.50 1.81 -6.84
N ALA A 49 1.32 1.30 -6.50
CA ALA A 49 0.14 1.32 -7.36
C ALA A 49 -1.14 1.27 -6.52
N LEU A 50 -2.19 1.93 -7.01
CA LEU A 50 -3.55 1.84 -6.48
C LEU A 50 -4.47 1.28 -7.57
N ARG A 51 -4.99 0.07 -7.36
CA ARG A 51 -5.85 -0.63 -8.32
C ARG A 51 -7.26 -0.80 -7.77
N ILE A 52 -8.24 -0.37 -8.55
CA ILE A 52 -9.66 -0.45 -8.20
C ILE A 52 -10.27 -1.67 -8.90
N THR A 53 -10.92 -2.56 -8.14
CA THR A 53 -11.65 -3.69 -8.71
C THR A 53 -13.01 -3.24 -9.25
N ARG A 54 -13.42 -3.82 -10.38
CA ARG A 54 -14.71 -3.54 -11.05
C ARG A 54 -15.57 -4.80 -11.21
N LYS A 55 -14.92 -5.96 -11.34
CA LYS A 55 -15.55 -7.27 -11.50
C LYS A 55 -14.81 -8.37 -10.75
N ALA A 56 -15.46 -9.53 -10.61
CA ALA A 56 -14.79 -10.75 -10.16
C ALA A 56 -13.60 -11.07 -11.08
N GLY A 57 -12.52 -11.62 -10.54
CA GLY A 57 -11.27 -11.83 -11.27
C GLY A 57 -10.27 -10.68 -11.20
N ASP A 58 -10.72 -9.45 -10.85
CA ASP A 58 -9.82 -8.30 -10.83
C ASP A 58 -8.82 -8.37 -9.68
N ALA A 59 -9.22 -8.89 -8.51
CA ALA A 59 -8.34 -9.06 -7.36
C ALA A 59 -7.16 -9.98 -7.73
N GLU A 60 -7.42 -11.14 -8.34
CA GLU A 60 -6.38 -12.10 -8.75
C GLU A 60 -5.47 -11.47 -9.81
N LYS A 61 -6.05 -10.74 -10.77
CA LYS A 61 -5.31 -10.05 -11.82
C LYS A 61 -4.32 -9.02 -11.25
N TRP A 62 -4.76 -8.23 -10.27
CA TRP A 62 -3.91 -7.21 -9.66
C TRP A 62 -2.88 -7.81 -8.72
N ALA A 63 -3.22 -8.86 -7.98
CA ALA A 63 -2.26 -9.61 -7.17
C ALA A 63 -1.11 -10.16 -8.02
N ARG A 64 -1.41 -10.82 -9.14
CA ARG A 64 -0.38 -11.25 -10.11
C ARG A 64 0.47 -10.08 -10.63
N SER A 65 -0.14 -8.91 -10.78
CA SER A 65 0.58 -7.71 -11.23
C SER A 65 1.51 -7.16 -10.15
N ALA A 66 1.10 -7.20 -8.88
CA ALA A 66 1.92 -6.78 -7.74
C ALA A 66 3.19 -7.64 -7.59
N VAL A 67 3.05 -8.96 -7.76
CA VAL A 67 4.19 -9.90 -7.78
C VAL A 67 5.16 -9.56 -8.92
N ARG A 68 4.66 -9.31 -10.13
CA ARG A 68 5.50 -8.90 -11.27
C ARG A 68 6.22 -7.58 -11.03
N THR A 69 5.63 -6.65 -10.28
CA THR A 69 6.26 -5.38 -9.90
C THR A 69 7.26 -5.52 -8.76
N LYS A 70 7.49 -6.74 -8.22
CA LYS A 70 8.38 -7.00 -7.07
C LYS A 70 8.05 -6.12 -5.86
N CYS A 71 6.77 -5.90 -5.61
CA CYS A 71 6.33 -5.20 -4.41
C CYS A 71 6.50 -6.10 -3.18
N ASP A 72 6.97 -5.53 -2.07
CA ASP A 72 7.19 -6.27 -0.83
C ASP A 72 5.89 -6.71 -0.15
N TYR A 73 4.80 -5.95 -0.30
CA TYR A 73 3.52 -6.26 0.32
C TYR A 73 2.31 -5.63 -0.38
N ILE A 74 1.18 -6.33 -0.32
CA ILE A 74 -0.09 -5.89 -0.88
C ILE A 74 -1.01 -5.47 0.27
N VAL A 75 -1.65 -4.31 0.12
CA VAL A 75 -2.72 -3.87 1.02
C VAL A 75 -4.06 -4.13 0.34
N VAL A 76 -4.90 -4.96 0.95
CA VAL A 76 -6.24 -5.24 0.46
C VAL A 76 -7.24 -4.35 1.19
N ALA A 77 -7.76 -3.35 0.48
CA ALA A 77 -8.87 -2.54 0.95
C ALA A 77 -10.18 -3.15 0.43
N GLY A 78 -10.69 -4.13 1.15
CA GLY A 78 -11.91 -4.85 0.82
C GLY A 78 -12.33 -5.81 1.92
N GLY A 79 -13.35 -6.63 1.65
CA GLY A 79 -13.80 -7.69 2.56
C GLY A 79 -13.14 -9.03 2.22
N ASP A 80 -13.60 -10.10 2.87
CA ASP A 80 -13.00 -11.43 2.76
C ASP A 80 -12.98 -11.95 1.32
N GLY A 81 -14.02 -11.70 0.52
CA GLY A 81 -14.04 -12.09 -0.89
C GLY A 81 -12.95 -11.41 -1.73
N THR A 82 -12.62 -10.15 -1.43
CA THR A 82 -11.52 -9.44 -2.09
C THR A 82 -10.17 -10.00 -1.64
N LEU A 83 -10.01 -10.23 -0.33
CA LEU A 83 -8.79 -10.82 0.23
C LEU A 83 -8.53 -12.21 -0.35
N ASN A 84 -9.56 -13.05 -0.42
CA ASN A 84 -9.49 -14.40 -0.99
C ASN A 84 -9.02 -14.37 -2.45
N GLY A 85 -9.51 -13.43 -3.26
CA GLY A 85 -9.04 -13.26 -4.64
C GLY A 85 -7.62 -12.69 -4.76
N VAL A 86 -7.04 -12.12 -3.70
CA VAL A 86 -5.64 -11.70 -3.72
C VAL A 86 -4.69 -12.85 -3.36
N VAL A 87 -5.10 -13.73 -2.45
CA VAL A 87 -4.25 -14.80 -1.92
C VAL A 87 -4.29 -16.10 -2.73
N ASN A 88 -5.35 -16.34 -3.53
CA ASN A 88 -5.50 -17.52 -4.40
C ASN A 88 -5.31 -17.15 -5.89
#